data_AF-A0A353Y1J9-F1
#
_entry.id   AF-A0A353Y1J9-F1
#
_cell.length_a   1.000
_cell.length_b   1.000
_cell.length_c   1.000
_cell.angle_alpha   90.00
_cell.angle_beta   90.00
_cell.angle_gamma   90.00
#
_symmetry.space_group_name_H-M   'P 1'
#
loop_
_entity.id
_entity.type
_entity.pdbx_description
1 polymer ?
#
loop_
_entity_poly.entity_id
_entity_poly.type
_entity_poly.pdbx_seq_one_letter_code
_entity_poly.pdbx_strand_id
1 'polypeptide(L)' 'IGMVFQDYALFPHLDVGRNVGFGIHQLPRAEREARVREVLTLVGLEGSEARYPHELSG' A
#
# COMPACT_ATOMS: atom_id res chain seq x y z
N ILE A 1 -0.58 7.49 22.56
CA ILE A 1 0.16 8.42 21.68
C ILE A 1 0.74 7.59 20.56
N GLY A 2 0.07 7.55 19.41
CA GLY A 2 0.60 6.91 18.21
C GLY A 2 1.51 7.90 17.51
N MET A 3 2.80 7.61 17.44
CA MET A 3 3.75 8.40 16.68
C MET A 3 3.45 8.17 15.19
N VAL A 4 2.86 9.16 14.52
CA VAL A 4 2.75 9.17 13.06
C VAL A 4 4.08 9.71 12.54
N PHE A 5 4.89 8.84 11.94
CA PHE A 5 6.14 9.22 11.31
C PHE A 5 5.84 10.20 10.16
N GLN A 6 6.43 11.38 10.24
CA GLN A 6 6.27 12.44 9.23
C GLN A 6 7.03 12.14 7.92
N ASP A 7 7.89 11.11 7.93
CA ASP A 7 8.41 10.44 6.75
C ASP A 7 7.62 9.16 6.56
N TYR A 8 6.79 9.09 5.53
CA TYR A 8 6.16 7.84 5.14
C TYR A 8 7.26 6.82 4.81
N ALA A 9 7.38 5.75 5.60
CA ALA A 9 8.29 4.62 5.34
C ALA A 9 7.79 3.76 4.16
N LEU A 10 7.38 4.43 3.07
CA LEU A 10 7.01 3.80 1.82
C LEU A 10 8.28 3.54 1.03
N PHE A 11 8.33 2.40 0.38
CA PHE A 11 9.36 2.04 -0.56
C PHE A 11 9.11 2.80 -1.88
N PRO A 12 9.94 3.80 -2.24
CA PRO A 12 9.66 4.68 -3.38
C PRO A 12 9.78 3.96 -4.73
N HIS A 13 10.44 2.80 -4.74
CA HIS A 13 10.63 1.94 -5.91
C HIS A 13 9.53 0.88 -6.06
N LEU A 14 8.54 0.85 -5.15
CA LEU A 14 7.39 -0.03 -5.21
C LEU A 14 6.13 0.78 -5.52
N ASP A 15 5.21 0.19 -6.27
CA ASP A 15 3.85 0.70 -6.38
C ASP A 15 3.10 0.62 -5.03
N VAL A 16 1.98 1.31 -4.92
CA VAL A 16 1.16 1.42 -3.72
C VAL A 16 0.67 0.04 -3.27
N GLY A 17 0.25 -0.81 -4.21
CA GLY A 17 -0.19 -2.17 -3.90
C GLY A 17 0.91 -3.04 -3.29
N ARG A 18 2.13 -2.94 -3.81
CA ARG A 18 3.32 -3.64 -3.28
C ARG A 18 3.79 -3.05 -1.96
N ASN A 19 3.67 -1.74 -1.77
CA ASN A 19 3.93 -1.09 -0.48
C ASN A 19 3.01 -1.66 0.61
N VAL A 20 1.70 -1.69 0.35
CA VAL A 20 0.71 -2.23 1.29
C VAL A 20 0.90 -3.73 1.49
N GLY A 21 1.24 -4.48 0.43
CA GLY A 21 1.43 -5.93 0.48
C GLY A 21 2.79 -6.42 1.00
N PHE A 22 3.74 -5.52 1.30
CA PHE A 22 5.12 -5.88 1.61
C PHE A 22 5.23 -6.82 2.83
N GLY A 23 4.49 -6.53 3.90
CA GLY A 23 4.51 -7.31 5.15
C GLY A 23 3.81 -8.67 5.10
N ILE A 24 3.15 -8.99 3.98
CA ILE A 24 2.34 -10.21 3.80
C ILE A 24 2.77 -11.02 2.58
N HIS A 25 4.05 -10.91 2.18
CA HIS A 25 4.60 -11.59 1.01
C HIS A 25 4.54 -13.13 1.09
N GLN A 26 4.46 -13.68 2.31
CA GLN A 26 4.30 -15.12 2.58
C GLN A 26 2.90 -15.67 2.25
N LEU A 27 1.89 -14.82 2.08
CA LEU A 27 0.55 -15.27 1.73
C LEU A 27 0.47 -15.70 0.26
N PRO A 28 -0.44 -16.63 -0.10
CA PRO A 28 -0.75 -16.92 -1.49
C PRO A 28 -1.13 -15.64 -2.25
N ARG A 29 -0.73 -15.56 -3.52
CA ARG A 29 -0.90 -14.37 -4.34
C ARG A 29 -2.34 -13.81 -4.32
N ALA A 30 -3.32 -14.69 -4.45
CA ALA A 30 -4.74 -14.31 -4.45
C ALA A 30 -5.17 -13.70 -3.11
N GLU A 31 -4.72 -14.25 -1.99
CA GLU A 31 -5.04 -13.72 -0.66
C GLU A 31 -4.36 -12.36 -0.44
N ARG A 32 -3.11 -12.23 -0.87
CA ARG A 32 -2.39 -10.95 -0.82
C ARG A 32 -3.10 -9.86 -1.63
N GLU A 33 -3.51 -10.17 -2.87
CA GLU A 33 -4.23 -9.23 -3.73
C GLU A 33 -5.59 -8.83 -3.14
N ALA A 34 -6.31 -9.77 -2.51
CA ALA A 34 -7.57 -9.48 -1.83
C ALA A 34 -7.37 -8.53 -0.63
N ARG A 35 -6.39 -8.81 0.24
CA ARG A 35 -6.11 -7.97 1.42
C ARG A 35 -5.59 -6.59 1.05
N VAL A 36 -4.72 -6.50 0.04
CA VAL A 36 -4.23 -5.20 -0.46
C VAL A 36 -5.40 -4.35 -0.94
N ARG A 37 -6.32 -4.93 -1.72
CA ARG A 37 -7.51 -4.23 -2.22
C ARG A 37 -8.41 -3.76 -1.07
N GLU A 38 -8.68 -4.62 -0.09
CA GLU A 38 -9.46 -4.28 1.09
C GLU A 38 -8.87 -3.07 1.82
N VAL A 39 -7.56 -3.09 2.09
CA VAL A 39 -6.88 -1.98 2.77
C VAL A 39 -6.94 -0.71 1.94
N LEU A 40 -6.76 -0.79 0.62
CA LEU A 40 -6.81 0.38 -0.26
C LEU A 40 -8.21 1.00 -0.32
N THR A 41 -9.27 0.19 -0.37
CA THR A 41 -10.64 0.68 -0.26
C THR A 41 -10.88 1.37 1.09
N LEU A 42 -10.38 0.81 2.21
CA LEU A 42 -10.54 1.40 3.54
C LEU A 42 -9.89 2.78 3.68
N VAL A 43 -8.76 3.01 2.99
CA VAL A 43 -8.06 4.30 3.02
C VAL A 43 -8.44 5.22 1.85
N GLY A 44 -9.42 4.84 1.02
CA GLY A 44 -9.89 5.64 -0.10
C GLY A 44 -8.93 5.71 -1.30
N LEU A 45 -8.03 4.74 -1.43
CA LEU A 45 -7.05 4.63 -2.52
C LEU A 45 -7.36 3.47 -3.49
N GLU A 46 -8.61 3.01 -3.53
CA GLU A 46 -9.05 2.00 -4.48
C GLU A 46 -8.73 2.42 -5.93
N GLY A 47 -8.19 1.48 -6.73
CA GLY A 47 -7.78 1.77 -8.11
C GLY A 47 -6.42 2.47 -8.23
N SER A 48 -5.75 2.79 -7.12
CA SER A 48 -4.41 3.36 -7.10
C SER A 48 -3.31 2.32 -6.86
N GLU A 49 -3.61 1.02 -6.98
CA GLU A 49 -2.68 -0.07 -6.68
C GLU A 49 -1.39 0.03 -7.49
N ALA A 50 -1.50 0.45 -8.75
CA ALA A 50 -0.40 0.53 -9.71
C ALA A 50 0.33 1.88 -9.67
N ARG A 51 -0.14 2.86 -8.89
CA ARG A 51 0.51 4.16 -8.74
C ARG A 51 1.70 4.06 -7.81
N TYR A 52 2.69 4.92 -8.00
CA TYR A 52 3.80 5.07 -7.07
C TYR A 52 3.48 6.11 -5.99
N PRO A 53 4.11 6.04 -4.80
CA PRO A 53 3.88 6.98 -3.71
C PRO A 53 3.99 8.47 -4.10
N HIS A 54 4.91 8.79 -5.02
CA HIS A 54 5.09 10.17 -5.49
C HIS A 54 3.97 10.65 -6.41
N GLU A 55 3.18 9.76 -7.00
CA GLU A 55 2.02 10.09 -7.84
C GLU A 55 0.74 10.33 -7.02
N LEU A 56 0.76 10.00 -5.72
CA LEU A 56 -0.34 10.27 -4.79
C LEU A 56 -0.26 11.66 -4.14
N SER A 57 0.91 12.30 -4.22
CA SER A 57 1.15 13.62 -3.61
C SER A 57 0.76 14.70 -4.61
N GLY A 58 -0.55 14.96 -4.68
CA GLY A 58 -1.18 16.08 -5.40
C GLY A 58 -2.34 16.62 -4.60
#